data_AF-A0A9P3BW45-F1
#
_entry.id   AF-A0A9P3BW45-F1
#
_cell.length_a   1.000
_cell.length_b   1.000
_cell.length_c   1.000
_cell.angle_alpha   90.00
_cell.angle_beta   90.00
_cell.angle_gamma   90.00
#
_symmetry.space_group_name_H-M   'P 1'
#
loop_
_entity.id
_entity.type
_entity.pdbx_description
1 polymer ?
#
loop_
_entity_poly.entity_id
_entity_poly.type
_entity_poly.pdbx_seq_one_letter_code
_entity_poly.pdbx_strand_id
1 'polypeptide(L)'
;MSIRVWNWDYEDSTVEDLWRMDLIDHLVHLTKQDASAYPILHNVRSLSLETAVTNMRPSAFFQLLSRLPNVRRVSAGESFFIEPFALRALREERQSLVHCLPLVPPSVEEFEYEIAPDREMSWTPVDDAANYLSVRGLDELSIAFRTLAMRLIVLHLTNVRVNSELFWASPEEDRVIVDTLNWPVLEVITITNTPPYTADGKWILEVDPNREPLMEMADFDNGWNYDELGFDARGLIRSDEVDKLYSAMGKAAQRMPRLRYLEFGFRGETGDWESLIFSRNLQTREAHLEISTEWEYDLGDEVITAWGLEGEKAEEFRTYWSIEFDHWPSGDTGVEEEEISARPI
;
A
#
# COMPACT_ATOMS: atom_id res chain seq x y z
N MET A 1 5.37 20.32 29.65
CA MET A 1 5.97 19.33 30.57
C MET A 1 6.51 18.25 29.63
N SER A 2 7.83 18.06 29.54
CA SER A 2 8.46 17.21 28.51
C SER A 2 8.10 15.74 28.74
N ILE A 3 7.66 15.07 27.67
CA ILE A 3 7.23 13.66 27.61
C ILE A 3 8.34 12.71 28.15
N ARG A 4 9.60 13.15 28.13
CA ARG A 4 10.77 12.37 28.60
C ARG A 4 10.81 12.01 30.09
N VAL A 5 9.89 12.52 30.93
CA VAL A 5 9.91 12.23 32.39
C VAL A 5 9.12 10.97 32.76
N TRP A 6 8.38 10.36 31.83
CA TRP A 6 7.70 9.07 32.06
C TRP A 6 8.57 7.91 31.57
N ASN A 7 9.36 7.38 32.50
CA ASN A 7 10.29 6.28 32.31
C ASN A 7 9.58 4.90 32.37
N TRP A 8 8.61 4.59 31.51
CA TRP A 8 7.98 3.25 31.38
C TRP A 8 7.43 2.99 29.95
N ASP A 9 7.96 1.96 29.26
CA ASP A 9 7.36 1.07 28.22
C ASP A 9 6.32 1.63 27.20
N TYR A 10 6.45 2.86 26.71
CA TYR A 10 5.57 3.38 25.64
C TYR A 10 5.68 2.60 24.33
N GLU A 11 6.89 2.21 23.94
CA GLU A 11 7.13 1.40 22.73
C GLU A 11 6.39 0.05 22.79
N ASP A 12 6.25 -0.50 23.99
CA ASP A 12 5.63 -1.80 24.28
C ASP A 12 4.16 -1.69 24.72
N SER A 13 3.57 -0.49 24.67
CA SER A 13 2.17 -0.25 25.01
C SER A 13 1.25 -0.78 23.92
N THR A 14 0.18 -1.47 24.33
CA THR A 14 -0.90 -1.86 23.42
C THR A 14 -1.80 -0.67 23.12
N VAL A 15 -2.64 -0.78 22.09
CA VAL A 15 -3.66 0.25 21.81
C VAL A 15 -4.60 0.45 23.01
N GLU A 16 -4.91 -0.62 23.74
CA GLU A 16 -5.74 -0.57 24.95
C GLU A 16 -5.01 0.16 26.10
N ASP A 17 -3.70 -0.02 26.23
CA ASP A 17 -2.90 0.69 27.23
C ASP A 17 -2.85 2.19 26.91
N LEU A 18 -2.60 2.56 25.65
CA LEU A 18 -2.59 3.95 25.20
C LEU A 18 -3.95 4.64 25.46
N TRP A 19 -5.05 3.94 25.19
CA TRP A 19 -6.38 4.45 25.49
C TRP A 19 -6.60 4.65 27.00
N ARG A 20 -6.20 3.69 27.84
CA ARG A 20 -6.31 3.80 29.31
C ARG A 20 -5.46 4.92 29.90
N MET A 21 -4.40 5.29 29.21
CA MET A 21 -3.52 6.41 29.57
C MET A 21 -4.03 7.77 29.05
N ASP A 22 -5.17 7.80 28.35
CA ASP A 22 -5.74 9.01 27.74
C ASP A 22 -4.82 9.65 26.68
N LEU A 23 -4.04 8.80 25.98
CA LEU A 23 -3.11 9.22 24.92
C LEU A 23 -3.72 9.11 23.53
N ILE A 24 -4.71 8.24 23.38
CA ILE A 24 -5.52 8.11 22.17
C ILE A 24 -7.00 8.12 22.53
N ASP A 25 -7.83 8.59 21.61
CA ASP A 25 -9.28 8.56 21.76
C ASP A 25 -9.81 7.12 21.93
N HIS A 26 -10.95 6.99 22.60
CA HIS A 26 -11.65 5.70 22.64
C HIS A 26 -12.07 5.29 21.23
N LEU A 27 -11.51 4.18 20.77
CA LEU A 27 -11.83 3.62 19.47
C LEU A 27 -13.05 2.71 19.55
N VAL A 28 -14.03 2.92 18.67
CA VAL A 28 -15.21 2.07 18.57
C VAL A 28 -14.76 0.65 18.24
N HIS A 29 -15.02 -0.26 19.17
CA HIS A 29 -14.79 -1.68 19.03
C HIS A 29 -16.14 -2.40 18.86
N LEU A 30 -16.24 -3.29 17.86
CA LEU A 30 -17.35 -4.23 17.72
C LEU A 30 -16.79 -5.64 17.67
N THR A 31 -17.23 -6.49 18.60
CA THR A 31 -16.92 -7.91 18.53
C THR A 31 -17.78 -8.58 17.46
N LYS A 32 -17.39 -9.80 17.06
CA LYS A 32 -18.23 -10.65 16.21
C LYS A 32 -19.63 -10.88 16.80
N GLN A 33 -19.73 -10.95 18.13
CA GLN A 33 -21.00 -11.12 18.83
C GLN A 33 -21.87 -9.86 18.69
N ASP A 34 -21.27 -8.67 18.85
CA ASP A 34 -21.99 -7.40 18.68
C ASP A 34 -22.49 -7.26 17.23
N ALA A 35 -21.62 -7.55 16.25
CA ALA A 35 -21.97 -7.52 14.83
C ALA A 35 -23.12 -8.50 14.48
N SER A 36 -23.20 -9.63 15.17
CA SER A 36 -24.28 -10.62 14.95
C SER A 36 -25.66 -10.12 15.38
N ALA A 37 -25.72 -9.13 16.29
CA ALA A 37 -26.98 -8.50 16.70
C ALA A 37 -27.54 -7.55 15.63
N TYR A 38 -26.71 -7.10 14.68
CA TYR A 38 -27.16 -6.27 13.58
C TYR A 38 -27.84 -7.10 12.48
N PRO A 39 -28.93 -6.57 11.88
CA PRO A 39 -29.61 -7.23 10.78
C PRO A 39 -28.70 -7.35 9.55
N ILE A 40 -28.92 -8.39 8.74
CA ILE A 40 -28.29 -8.52 7.42
C ILE A 40 -29.00 -7.55 6.47
N LEU A 41 -28.25 -6.61 5.88
CA LEU A 41 -28.82 -5.59 5.00
C LEU A 41 -28.52 -5.91 3.53
N HIS A 42 -29.42 -6.65 2.89
CA HIS A 42 -29.25 -7.09 1.50
C HIS A 42 -29.33 -5.96 0.44
N ASN A 43 -29.88 -4.81 0.81
CA ASN A 43 -30.13 -3.71 -0.12
C ASN A 43 -28.98 -2.69 -0.16
N VAL A 44 -28.01 -2.80 0.75
CA VAL A 44 -26.83 -1.90 0.75
C VAL A 44 -25.91 -2.29 -0.41
N ARG A 45 -25.48 -1.29 -1.17
CA ARG A 45 -24.60 -1.44 -2.34
C ARG A 45 -23.28 -0.69 -2.18
N SER A 46 -23.23 0.28 -1.29
CA SER A 46 -22.03 1.03 -0.96
C SER A 46 -21.99 1.29 0.54
N LEU A 47 -20.81 1.16 1.14
CA LEU A 47 -20.50 1.57 2.50
C LEU A 47 -19.25 2.44 2.44
N SER A 48 -19.33 3.66 2.95
CA SER A 48 -18.18 4.54 3.08
C SER A 48 -18.11 5.04 4.52
N LEU A 49 -16.92 4.96 5.09
CA LEU A 49 -16.56 5.58 6.35
C LEU A 49 -15.67 6.77 5.99
N GLU A 50 -16.04 7.97 6.45
CA GLU A 50 -15.24 9.17 6.20
C GLU A 50 -13.85 8.98 6.81
N THR A 51 -12.85 8.82 5.94
CA THR A 51 -11.53 8.26 6.25
C THR A 51 -10.66 9.21 7.07
N ALA A 52 -10.93 10.52 7.03
CA ALA A 52 -10.13 11.55 7.71
C ALA A 52 -10.52 11.79 9.19
N VAL A 53 -11.64 11.27 9.69
CA VAL A 53 -12.16 11.62 11.04
C VAL A 53 -12.88 10.47 11.75
N THR A 54 -12.46 9.22 11.51
CA THR A 54 -13.05 8.04 12.13
C THR A 54 -12.30 7.55 13.37
N ASN A 55 -13.01 7.52 14.50
CA ASN A 55 -12.57 6.81 15.71
C ASN A 55 -12.99 5.32 15.69
N MET A 56 -13.19 4.72 14.52
CA MET A 56 -13.57 3.31 14.38
C MET A 56 -12.34 2.43 14.15
N ARG A 57 -12.15 1.39 14.96
CA ARG A 57 -11.09 0.41 14.69
C ARG A 57 -11.40 -0.35 13.39
N PRO A 58 -10.37 -0.78 12.63
CA PRO A 58 -10.56 -1.64 11.46
C PRO A 58 -11.48 -2.82 11.78
N SER A 59 -11.22 -3.51 12.90
CA SER A 59 -12.02 -4.66 13.33
C SER A 59 -13.51 -4.36 13.44
N ALA A 60 -13.89 -3.20 13.97
CA ALA A 60 -15.30 -2.83 14.08
C ALA A 60 -15.94 -2.60 12.71
N PHE A 61 -15.24 -1.88 11.83
CA PHE A 61 -15.71 -1.62 10.47
C PHE A 61 -15.92 -2.91 9.67
N PHE A 62 -14.91 -3.79 9.64
CA PHE A 62 -14.99 -5.03 8.85
C PHE A 62 -16.03 -6.01 9.41
N GLN A 63 -16.27 -6.02 10.73
CA GLN A 63 -17.36 -6.79 11.32
C GLN A 63 -18.73 -6.28 10.85
N LEU A 64 -18.94 -4.96 10.77
CA LEU A 64 -20.16 -4.39 10.19
C LEU A 64 -20.27 -4.71 8.69
N LEU A 65 -19.18 -4.55 7.95
CA LEU A 65 -19.11 -4.83 6.51
C LEU A 65 -19.51 -6.29 6.20
N SER A 66 -19.11 -7.24 7.06
CA SER A 66 -19.48 -8.66 6.92
C SER A 66 -21.00 -8.93 6.95
N ARG A 67 -21.80 -7.95 7.40
CA ARG A 67 -23.28 -8.01 7.45
C ARG A 67 -23.94 -7.51 6.16
N LEU A 68 -23.16 -7.08 5.17
CA LEU A 68 -23.61 -6.44 3.94
C LEU A 68 -23.30 -7.34 2.71
N PRO A 69 -24.02 -8.45 2.50
CA PRO A 69 -23.63 -9.50 1.54
C PRO A 69 -23.69 -9.10 0.06
N ASN A 70 -24.27 -7.93 -0.24
CA ASN A 70 -24.43 -7.44 -1.60
C ASN A 70 -23.78 -6.05 -1.79
N VAL A 71 -22.91 -5.63 -0.87
CA VAL A 71 -22.13 -4.39 -0.99
C VAL A 71 -21.12 -4.54 -2.11
N ARG A 72 -21.00 -3.53 -2.97
CA ARG A 72 -20.10 -3.53 -4.12
C ARG A 72 -18.96 -2.55 -3.97
N ARG A 73 -19.20 -1.43 -3.31
CA ARG A 73 -18.22 -0.34 -3.16
C ARG A 73 -17.97 -0.06 -1.69
N VAL A 74 -16.72 -0.13 -1.28
CA VAL A 74 -16.31 0.05 0.11
C VAL A 74 -15.18 1.08 0.16
N SER A 75 -15.36 2.10 0.99
CA SER A 75 -14.29 3.02 1.38
C SER A 75 -14.17 3.01 2.90
N ALA A 76 -12.95 2.80 3.37
CA ALA A 76 -12.62 2.61 4.78
C ALA A 76 -11.29 3.28 5.11
N GLY A 77 -11.03 3.50 6.38
CA GLY A 77 -9.74 4.02 6.78
C GLY A 77 -9.54 4.11 8.28
N GLU A 78 -8.33 4.49 8.65
CA GLU A 78 -7.88 4.71 10.02
C GLU A 78 -7.44 6.16 10.14
N SER A 79 -8.17 6.98 10.90
CA SER A 79 -7.80 8.39 11.10
C SER A 79 -7.22 8.70 12.47
N PHE A 80 -7.24 7.73 13.39
CA PHE A 80 -6.82 7.99 14.76
C PHE A 80 -5.29 7.98 14.84
N PHE A 81 -4.75 8.99 15.50
CA PHE A 81 -3.32 9.15 15.66
C PHE A 81 -2.82 8.16 16.72
N ILE A 82 -2.05 7.16 16.28
CA ILE A 82 -1.17 6.40 17.16
C ILE A 82 0.20 7.05 17.02
N GLU A 83 0.79 7.41 18.15
CA GLU A 83 2.13 8.01 18.17
C GLU A 83 3.14 7.09 17.44
N PRO A 84 3.97 7.62 16.52
CA PRO A 84 4.95 6.84 15.76
C PRO A 84 5.92 5.98 16.59
N PHE A 85 6.14 6.35 17.86
CA PHE A 85 6.99 5.59 18.79
C PHE A 85 6.24 4.50 19.58
N ALA A 86 4.92 4.40 19.48
CA ALA A 86 4.13 3.33 20.10
C ALA A 86 4.16 2.05 19.23
N LEU A 87 5.35 1.50 19.03
CA LEU A 87 5.66 0.47 18.04
C LEU A 87 4.78 -0.78 18.15
N ARG A 88 4.47 -1.24 19.38
CA ARG A 88 3.59 -2.39 19.58
C ARG A 88 2.16 -2.09 19.17
N ALA A 89 1.60 -0.94 19.55
CA ALA A 89 0.25 -0.54 19.16
C ALA A 89 0.09 -0.44 17.64
N LEU A 90 1.08 0.14 16.95
CA LEU A 90 1.14 0.21 15.49
C LEU A 90 1.11 -1.18 14.84
N ARG A 91 1.94 -2.12 15.33
CA ARG A 91 1.95 -3.51 14.86
C ARG A 91 0.63 -4.22 15.13
N GLU A 92 0.03 -4.01 16.29
CA GLU A 92 -1.26 -4.60 16.66
C GLU A 92 -2.38 -4.13 15.73
N GLU A 93 -2.45 -2.84 15.40
CA GLU A 93 -3.45 -2.32 14.46
C GLU A 93 -3.21 -2.82 13.03
N ARG A 94 -1.95 -2.87 12.58
CA ARG A 94 -1.64 -3.45 11.27
C ARG A 94 -2.05 -4.93 11.20
N GLN A 95 -1.75 -5.71 12.23
CA GLN A 95 -2.14 -7.13 12.28
C GLN A 95 -3.67 -7.30 12.37
N SER A 96 -4.35 -6.41 13.10
CA SER A 96 -5.81 -6.36 13.15
C SER A 96 -6.40 -6.18 11.75
N LEU A 97 -5.86 -5.27 10.94
CA LEU A 97 -6.26 -5.08 9.55
C LEU A 97 -6.05 -6.35 8.71
N VAL A 98 -4.88 -7.00 8.80
CA VAL A 98 -4.59 -8.28 8.12
C VAL A 98 -5.67 -9.32 8.42
N HIS A 99 -6.06 -9.46 9.69
CA HIS A 99 -7.09 -10.41 10.12
C HIS A 99 -8.51 -10.05 9.67
N CYS A 100 -8.74 -8.78 9.32
CA CYS A 100 -10.06 -8.27 8.97
C CYS A 100 -10.32 -8.23 7.46
N LEU A 101 -9.29 -8.12 6.61
CA LEU A 101 -9.44 -8.15 5.15
C LEU A 101 -10.20 -9.39 4.62
N PRO A 102 -10.06 -10.60 5.20
CA PRO A 102 -10.89 -11.76 4.81
C PRO A 102 -12.39 -11.59 5.08
N LEU A 103 -12.80 -10.63 5.90
CA LEU A 103 -14.21 -10.33 6.19
C LEU A 103 -14.88 -9.50 5.09
N VAL A 104 -14.10 -8.93 4.16
CA VAL A 104 -14.65 -8.19 3.02
C VAL A 104 -15.55 -9.12 2.19
N PRO A 105 -16.84 -8.81 2.01
CA PRO A 105 -17.76 -9.67 1.28
C PRO A 105 -17.29 -9.97 -0.15
N PRO A 106 -17.55 -11.19 -0.68
CA PRO A 106 -17.24 -11.55 -2.07
C PRO A 106 -17.89 -10.64 -3.12
N SER A 107 -18.97 -9.93 -2.77
CA SER A 107 -19.69 -9.01 -3.64
C SER A 107 -18.97 -7.67 -3.88
N VAL A 108 -17.91 -7.38 -3.10
CA VAL A 108 -17.15 -6.13 -3.23
C VAL A 108 -16.35 -6.17 -4.53
N GLU A 109 -16.56 -5.14 -5.34
CA GLU A 109 -15.95 -4.90 -6.65
C GLU A 109 -14.93 -3.75 -6.55
N GLU A 110 -15.21 -2.72 -5.75
CA GLU A 110 -14.34 -1.56 -5.54
C GLU A 110 -14.01 -1.42 -4.05
N PHE A 111 -12.72 -1.34 -3.74
CA PHE A 111 -12.23 -1.23 -2.37
C PHE A 111 -11.21 -0.09 -2.25
N GLU A 112 -11.47 0.81 -1.32
CA GLU A 112 -10.62 1.93 -0.96
C GLU A 112 -10.24 1.84 0.52
N TYR A 113 -8.96 2.03 0.80
CA TYR A 113 -8.43 2.07 2.16
C TYR A 113 -7.42 3.19 2.35
N GLU A 114 -7.67 4.05 3.33
CA GLU A 114 -6.78 5.15 3.68
C GLU A 114 -6.28 5.00 5.12
N ILE A 115 -4.99 5.24 5.31
CA ILE A 115 -4.38 5.35 6.63
C ILE A 115 -4.04 6.82 6.89
N ALA A 116 -4.12 7.28 8.14
CA ALA A 116 -3.66 8.61 8.51
C ALA A 116 -2.19 8.80 8.08
N PRO A 117 -1.84 9.91 7.39
CA PRO A 117 -0.51 10.10 6.81
C PRO A 117 0.66 9.88 7.77
N ASP A 118 0.48 10.23 9.05
CA ASP A 118 1.55 10.18 10.06
C ASP A 118 1.67 8.82 10.75
N ARG A 119 0.66 7.95 10.67
CA ARG A 119 0.64 6.64 11.36
C ARG A 119 1.77 5.72 10.89
N GLU A 120 2.15 5.85 9.63
CA GLU A 120 3.15 5.00 8.99
C GLU A 120 4.54 5.65 8.89
N MET A 121 4.68 6.89 9.38
CA MET A 121 5.94 7.63 9.43
C MET A 121 6.72 7.31 10.71
N SER A 122 8.02 7.59 10.73
CA SER A 122 8.82 7.59 11.96
C SER A 122 8.56 8.85 12.78
N TRP A 123 8.99 8.85 14.05
CA TRP A 123 8.86 10.03 14.92
C TRP A 123 9.68 11.23 14.41
N THR A 124 10.87 10.93 13.87
CA THR A 124 11.76 11.89 13.23
C THR A 124 12.45 11.27 12.00
N PRO A 125 12.96 12.07 11.06
CA PRO A 125 13.62 11.56 9.85
C PRO A 125 14.97 10.86 10.10
N VAL A 126 15.51 10.97 11.32
CA VAL A 126 16.70 10.23 11.72
C VAL A 126 16.39 8.82 12.24
N ASP A 127 15.13 8.57 12.61
CA ASP A 127 14.66 7.29 13.12
C ASP A 127 14.07 6.42 12.00
N ASP A 128 14.08 5.10 12.23
CA ASP A 128 13.29 4.14 11.44
C ASP A 128 11.82 4.17 11.89
N ALA A 129 10.91 3.86 10.96
CA ALA A 129 9.50 3.64 11.26
C ALA A 129 9.26 2.27 11.91
N ALA A 130 8.02 2.00 12.31
CA ALA A 130 7.67 0.71 12.90
C ALA A 130 7.98 -0.46 11.94
N ASN A 131 8.68 -1.49 12.43
CA ASN A 131 8.87 -2.74 11.69
C ASN A 131 7.59 -3.58 11.69
N TYR A 132 7.09 -3.93 10.51
CA TYR A 132 5.86 -4.72 10.32
C TYR A 132 6.09 -6.12 9.75
N LEU A 133 7.35 -6.52 9.53
CA LEU A 133 7.64 -7.85 9.06
C LEU A 133 7.24 -8.89 10.11
N SER A 134 6.62 -9.97 9.64
CA SER A 134 6.43 -11.17 10.45
C SER A 134 7.78 -11.78 10.86
N VAL A 135 7.76 -12.77 11.75
CA VAL A 135 8.96 -13.55 12.13
C VAL A 135 9.66 -14.23 10.95
N ARG A 136 8.99 -14.33 9.81
CA ARG A 136 9.52 -14.89 8.56
C ARG A 136 10.09 -13.84 7.60
N GLY A 137 9.99 -12.56 7.94
CA GLY A 137 10.39 -11.47 7.05
C GLY A 137 9.34 -11.09 6.00
N LEU A 138 8.08 -11.51 6.17
CA LEU A 138 6.98 -11.22 5.23
C LEU A 138 6.14 -10.02 5.70
N ASP A 139 5.71 -9.16 4.78
CA ASP A 139 4.67 -8.14 5.00
C ASP A 139 3.28 -8.74 4.77
N GLU A 140 2.70 -9.24 5.85
CA GLU A 140 1.40 -9.93 5.82
C GLU A 140 0.26 -9.03 5.29
N LEU A 141 0.38 -7.70 5.43
CA LEU A 141 -0.62 -6.77 4.91
C LEU A 141 -0.62 -6.71 3.40
N SER A 142 0.56 -6.60 2.79
CA SER A 142 0.73 -6.63 1.34
C SER A 142 0.20 -7.95 0.76
N ILE A 143 0.49 -9.08 1.41
CA ILE A 143 -0.04 -10.41 1.03
C ILE A 143 -1.57 -10.47 1.15
N ALA A 144 -2.14 -9.91 2.22
CA ALA A 144 -3.59 -9.90 2.42
C ALA A 144 -4.30 -9.02 1.37
N PHE A 145 -3.72 -7.86 1.04
CA PHE A 145 -4.22 -7.02 -0.05
C PHE A 145 -4.06 -7.69 -1.41
N ARG A 146 -2.97 -8.41 -1.68
CA ARG A 146 -2.82 -9.20 -2.92
C ARG A 146 -3.98 -10.16 -3.07
N THR A 147 -4.27 -10.91 -2.01
CA THR A 147 -5.38 -11.89 -1.98
C THR A 147 -6.72 -11.23 -2.24
N LEU A 148 -6.96 -10.05 -1.66
CA LEU A 148 -8.17 -9.28 -1.90
C LEU A 148 -8.24 -8.76 -3.36
N ALA A 149 -7.14 -8.20 -3.87
CA ALA A 149 -7.03 -7.60 -5.20
C ALA A 149 -7.36 -8.58 -6.32
N MET A 150 -7.03 -9.87 -6.17
CA MET A 150 -7.29 -10.91 -7.19
C MET A 150 -8.78 -11.06 -7.56
N ARG A 151 -9.72 -10.54 -6.76
CA ARG A 151 -11.16 -10.56 -7.06
C ARG A 151 -11.81 -9.19 -7.21
N LEU A 152 -11.06 -8.11 -7.04
CA LEU A 152 -11.56 -6.74 -7.17
C LEU A 152 -11.50 -6.27 -8.62
N ILE A 153 -12.33 -5.29 -8.94
CA ILE A 153 -12.25 -4.48 -10.17
C ILE A 153 -11.38 -3.25 -9.92
N VAL A 154 -11.49 -2.65 -8.73
CA VAL A 154 -10.77 -1.43 -8.36
C VAL A 154 -10.19 -1.57 -6.96
N LEU A 155 -8.90 -1.26 -6.82
CA LEU A 155 -8.20 -1.14 -5.55
C LEU A 155 -7.58 0.26 -5.44
N HIS A 156 -7.95 0.98 -4.38
CA HIS A 156 -7.36 2.27 -4.02
C HIS A 156 -6.75 2.17 -2.61
N LEU A 157 -5.48 2.47 -2.48
CA LEU A 157 -4.77 2.51 -1.21
C LEU A 157 -4.11 3.89 -1.07
N THR A 158 -4.31 4.57 0.05
CA THR A 158 -3.73 5.89 0.29
C THR A 158 -3.02 5.93 1.64
N ASN A 159 -1.78 6.42 1.64
CA ASN A 159 -0.87 6.43 2.79
C ASN A 159 -0.59 5.04 3.38
N VAL A 160 -0.86 3.96 2.63
CA VAL A 160 -0.63 2.58 3.10
C VAL A 160 0.76 2.14 2.68
N ARG A 161 1.62 1.83 3.65
CA ARG A 161 2.93 1.24 3.36
C ARG A 161 2.76 -0.20 2.86
N VAL A 162 3.14 -0.46 1.61
CA VAL A 162 3.08 -1.75 0.93
C VAL A 162 4.45 -2.14 0.36
N ASN A 163 4.68 -3.42 0.11
CA ASN A 163 5.89 -3.93 -0.53
C ASN A 163 5.57 -4.74 -1.80
N SER A 164 6.59 -5.34 -2.40
CA SER A 164 6.48 -6.17 -3.61
C SER A 164 5.52 -7.35 -3.47
N GLU A 165 5.28 -7.83 -2.25
CA GLU A 165 4.39 -8.97 -1.95
C GLU A 165 2.91 -8.66 -2.24
N LEU A 166 2.56 -7.38 -2.41
CA LEU A 166 1.24 -6.97 -2.91
C LEU A 166 1.00 -7.47 -4.34
N PHE A 167 2.05 -7.52 -5.15
CA PHE A 167 1.95 -7.79 -6.58
C PHE A 167 2.49 -9.17 -6.94
N TRP A 168 3.51 -9.67 -6.24
CA TRP A 168 4.14 -10.93 -6.59
C TRP A 168 4.60 -11.69 -5.36
N ALA A 169 4.52 -13.03 -5.37
CA ALA A 169 4.97 -13.80 -4.22
C ALA A 169 6.48 -13.72 -4.03
N SER A 170 6.92 -13.49 -2.79
CA SER A 170 8.34 -13.58 -2.44
C SER A 170 8.79 -15.04 -2.33
N PRO A 171 10.08 -15.34 -2.54
CA PRO A 171 10.64 -16.68 -2.33
C PRO A 171 10.40 -17.24 -0.92
N GLU A 172 10.25 -16.36 0.06
CA GLU A 172 10.03 -16.67 1.47
C GLU A 172 8.59 -17.13 1.76
N GLU A 173 7.65 -16.94 0.83
CA GLU A 173 6.27 -17.40 0.94
C GLU A 173 6.14 -18.90 0.61
N ASP A 174 6.13 -19.73 1.66
CA ASP A 174 5.89 -21.16 1.47
C ASP A 174 4.50 -21.41 0.85
N ARG A 175 4.46 -22.29 -0.17
CA ARG A 175 3.24 -22.87 -0.77
C ARG A 175 2.47 -21.97 -1.73
N VAL A 176 2.99 -20.81 -2.12
CA VAL A 176 2.41 -20.06 -3.23
C VAL A 176 2.86 -20.66 -4.55
N ILE A 177 1.90 -21.22 -5.29
CA ILE A 177 2.15 -21.62 -6.67
C ILE A 177 2.03 -20.34 -7.49
N VAL A 178 3.15 -19.76 -7.90
CA VAL A 178 3.19 -18.48 -8.63
C VAL A 178 2.23 -18.48 -9.81
N ASP A 179 2.08 -19.59 -10.54
CA ASP A 179 1.14 -19.74 -11.68
C ASP A 179 -0.34 -19.60 -11.32
N THR A 180 -0.68 -19.67 -10.03
CA THR A 180 -2.04 -19.41 -9.54
C THR A 180 -2.30 -17.92 -9.27
N LEU A 181 -1.27 -17.07 -9.30
CA LEU A 181 -1.43 -15.63 -9.20
C LEU A 181 -1.97 -15.06 -10.51
N ASN A 182 -3.26 -14.73 -10.51
CA ASN A 182 -3.97 -14.04 -11.57
C ASN A 182 -4.96 -13.00 -11.02
N TRP A 183 -5.23 -11.96 -11.82
CA TRP A 183 -6.18 -10.90 -11.48
C TRP A 183 -7.19 -10.76 -12.62
N PRO A 184 -8.14 -11.71 -12.72
CA PRO A 184 -8.98 -11.86 -13.91
C PRO A 184 -9.87 -10.65 -14.22
N VAL A 185 -10.20 -9.85 -13.22
CA VAL A 185 -11.19 -8.75 -13.33
C VAL A 185 -10.67 -7.39 -12.87
N LEU A 186 -9.44 -7.30 -12.38
CA LEU A 186 -8.86 -6.05 -11.87
C LEU A 186 -8.56 -5.10 -13.03
N GLU A 187 -9.11 -3.91 -12.96
CA GLU A 187 -9.00 -2.88 -13.99
C GLU A 187 -8.14 -1.69 -13.53
N VAL A 188 -8.27 -1.31 -12.27
CA VAL A 188 -7.64 -0.11 -11.71
C VAL A 188 -6.97 -0.44 -10.39
N ILE A 189 -5.69 -0.06 -10.27
CA ILE A 189 -4.94 -0.07 -9.02
C ILE A 189 -4.36 1.32 -8.84
N THR A 190 -4.61 1.94 -7.70
CA THR A 190 -3.97 3.21 -7.33
C THR A 190 -3.45 3.09 -5.92
N ILE A 191 -2.16 3.32 -5.73
CA ILE A 191 -1.49 3.31 -4.44
C ILE A 191 -0.74 4.62 -4.32
N THR A 192 -1.29 5.56 -3.57
CA THR A 192 -0.78 6.94 -3.52
C THR A 192 -0.29 7.29 -2.14
N ASN A 193 0.65 8.25 -2.10
CA ASN A 193 1.25 8.75 -0.88
C ASN A 193 1.86 7.64 -0.01
N THR A 194 2.43 6.60 -0.63
CA THR A 194 3.06 5.50 0.10
C THR A 194 4.24 6.04 0.92
N PRO A 195 4.26 5.90 2.25
CA PRO A 195 5.39 6.32 3.07
C PRO A 195 6.69 5.70 2.55
N PRO A 196 7.79 6.47 2.38
CA PRO A 196 9.02 6.00 1.72
C PRO A 196 9.90 5.16 2.67
N TYR A 197 9.29 4.13 3.27
CA TYR A 197 9.94 3.15 4.12
C TYR A 197 9.72 1.74 3.58
N THR A 198 10.69 0.89 3.83
CA THR A 198 10.57 -0.56 3.67
C THR A 198 9.60 -1.13 4.71
N ALA A 199 9.18 -2.38 4.52
CA ALA A 199 8.28 -3.04 5.46
C ALA A 199 8.91 -3.28 6.85
N ASP A 200 10.25 -3.32 6.97
CA ASP A 200 10.96 -3.33 8.26
C ASP A 200 11.16 -1.94 8.87
N GLY A 201 10.67 -0.89 8.23
CA GLY A 201 10.65 0.47 8.75
C GLY A 201 11.88 1.30 8.40
N LYS A 202 12.81 0.80 7.59
CA LYS A 202 13.97 1.57 7.14
C LYS A 202 13.59 2.52 6.03
N TRP A 203 14.27 3.65 5.96
CA TRP A 203 14.11 4.58 4.85
C TRP A 203 14.48 3.94 3.51
N ILE A 204 13.65 4.18 2.49
CA ILE A 204 13.98 3.94 1.08
C ILE A 204 14.89 5.06 0.57
N LEU A 205 14.71 6.28 1.09
CA LEU A 205 15.47 7.46 0.72
C LEU A 205 16.77 7.57 1.52
N GLU A 206 17.88 7.56 0.82
CA GLU A 206 19.18 7.93 1.37
C GLU A 206 19.28 9.44 1.60
N VAL A 207 20.20 9.84 2.48
CA VAL A 207 20.58 11.24 2.67
C VAL A 207 21.26 11.75 1.41
N ASP A 208 20.73 12.83 0.84
CA ASP A 208 21.36 13.59 -0.23
C ASP A 208 22.41 14.53 0.39
N PRO A 209 23.73 14.34 0.12
CA PRO A 209 24.76 15.23 0.63
C PRO A 209 24.67 16.67 0.07
N ASN A 210 23.90 16.89 -1.00
CA ASN A 210 23.68 18.21 -1.58
C ASN A 210 22.51 18.96 -0.95
N ARG A 211 21.71 18.29 -0.13
CA ARG A 211 20.55 18.86 0.55
C ARG A 211 20.95 19.32 1.96
N GLU A 212 20.70 20.58 2.28
CA GLU A 212 20.97 21.10 3.61
C GLU A 212 19.90 20.59 4.60
N PRO A 213 20.28 20.04 5.77
CA PRO A 213 19.33 19.68 6.81
C PRO A 213 18.51 20.89 7.25
N LEU A 214 17.21 20.69 7.45
CA LEU A 214 16.27 21.78 7.71
C LEU A 214 16.29 22.26 9.17
N MET A 215 16.72 21.42 10.11
CA MET A 215 16.82 21.76 11.54
C MET A 215 17.98 21.05 12.26
N GLU A 216 18.53 21.70 13.30
CA GLU A 216 19.48 21.05 14.22
C GLU A 216 18.77 20.06 15.16
N MET A 217 19.40 18.90 15.44
CA MET A 217 18.80 17.77 16.16
C MET A 217 18.25 18.03 17.58
N ALA A 218 18.48 19.21 18.16
CA ALA A 218 18.18 19.50 19.56
C ALA A 218 16.69 19.82 19.84
N ASP A 219 15.86 19.99 18.81
CA ASP A 219 14.54 20.61 18.93
C ASP A 219 13.32 19.66 18.80
N PHE A 220 13.52 18.33 18.62
CA PHE A 220 12.43 17.38 18.30
C PHE A 220 11.63 16.81 19.49
N ASP A 221 11.58 17.50 20.62
CA ASP A 221 10.81 17.04 21.79
C ASP A 221 9.29 16.94 21.52
N ASN A 222 8.79 17.53 20.41
CA ASN A 222 7.40 17.48 19.99
C ASN A 222 7.16 16.71 18.66
N GLY A 223 8.17 15.96 18.17
CA GLY A 223 8.08 15.21 16.92
C GLY A 223 8.41 16.05 15.68
N TRP A 224 8.45 15.38 14.52
CA TRP A 224 8.77 16.00 13.24
C TRP A 224 7.50 16.31 12.44
N ASN A 225 7.40 17.54 11.91
CA ASN A 225 6.30 17.92 11.02
C ASN A 225 6.70 17.65 9.56
N TYR A 226 6.34 16.47 9.04
CA TYR A 226 6.68 16.07 7.67
C TYR A 226 6.05 16.93 6.58
N ASP A 227 4.91 17.57 6.85
CA ASP A 227 4.25 18.43 5.87
C ASP A 227 4.93 19.79 5.73
N GLU A 228 5.50 20.31 6.82
CA GLU A 228 6.22 21.61 6.82
C GLU A 228 7.72 21.46 6.58
N LEU A 229 8.32 20.37 7.06
CA LEU A 229 9.77 20.16 7.11
C LEU A 229 10.24 19.03 6.18
N GLY A 230 9.36 18.36 5.45
CA GLY A 230 9.76 17.30 4.52
C GLY A 230 10.48 16.13 5.21
N PHE A 231 11.41 15.48 4.51
CA PHE A 231 12.20 14.34 4.96
C PHE A 231 13.63 14.73 5.37
N ASP A 232 13.80 15.98 5.82
CA ASP A 232 15.10 16.58 6.17
C ASP A 232 16.07 16.60 4.96
N ALA A 233 17.24 15.95 5.06
CA ALA A 233 18.21 15.90 3.98
C ALA A 233 18.04 14.67 3.06
N ARG A 234 16.97 13.89 3.19
CA ARG A 234 16.76 12.69 2.35
C ARG A 234 16.20 13.06 0.98
N GLY A 235 16.61 12.33 -0.06
CA GLY A 235 16.17 12.62 -1.42
C GLY A 235 16.72 11.72 -2.53
N LEU A 236 17.41 10.62 -2.19
CA LEU A 236 18.00 9.72 -3.20
C LEU A 236 17.43 8.30 -3.05
N ILE A 237 16.93 7.71 -4.14
CA ILE A 237 16.54 6.29 -4.16
C ILE A 237 17.73 5.43 -4.59
N ARG A 238 18.33 4.72 -3.63
CA ARG A 238 19.34 3.68 -3.88
C ARG A 238 18.96 2.36 -3.22
N SER A 239 17.70 1.96 -3.40
CA SER A 239 17.13 0.81 -2.71
C SER A 239 16.68 -0.24 -3.70
N ASP A 240 17.29 -1.42 -3.62
CA ASP A 240 16.84 -2.63 -4.32
C ASP A 240 15.35 -2.95 -4.02
N GLU A 241 14.78 -2.39 -2.94
CA GLU A 241 13.36 -2.57 -2.63
C GLU A 241 12.43 -1.89 -3.64
N VAL A 242 12.86 -0.77 -4.24
CA VAL A 242 12.09 -0.11 -5.31
C VAL A 242 12.14 -0.96 -6.58
N ASP A 243 13.30 -1.49 -6.95
CA ASP A 243 13.43 -2.42 -8.09
C ASP A 243 12.57 -3.67 -7.91
N LYS A 244 12.58 -4.27 -6.70
CA LYS A 244 11.72 -5.40 -6.35
C LYS A 244 10.25 -5.05 -6.50
N LEU A 245 9.83 -3.87 -6.02
CA LEU A 245 8.46 -3.41 -6.08
C LEU A 245 8.00 -3.18 -7.53
N TYR A 246 8.75 -2.39 -8.30
CA TYR A 246 8.43 -2.08 -9.71
C TYR A 246 8.50 -3.32 -10.60
N SER A 247 9.42 -4.23 -10.32
CA SER A 247 9.48 -5.54 -10.97
C SER A 247 8.27 -6.42 -10.63
N ALA A 248 7.81 -6.43 -9.38
CA ALA A 248 6.63 -7.18 -8.98
C ALA A 248 5.37 -6.62 -9.66
N MET A 249 5.25 -5.30 -9.78
CA MET A 249 4.17 -4.65 -10.54
C MET A 249 4.18 -5.06 -12.00
N GLY A 250 5.33 -5.02 -12.68
CA GLY A 250 5.43 -5.43 -14.09
C GLY A 250 5.01 -6.89 -14.31
N LYS A 251 5.53 -7.81 -13.47
CA LYS A 251 5.15 -9.23 -13.50
C LYS A 251 3.65 -9.44 -13.27
N ALA A 252 3.07 -8.71 -12.32
CA ALA A 252 1.65 -8.79 -12.02
C ALA A 252 0.78 -8.21 -13.15
N ALA A 253 1.18 -7.08 -13.73
CA ALA A 253 0.50 -6.42 -14.84
C ALA A 253 0.40 -7.30 -16.09
N GLN A 254 1.40 -8.15 -16.35
CA GLN A 254 1.33 -9.17 -17.41
C GLN A 254 0.23 -10.21 -17.17
N ARG A 255 -0.23 -10.39 -15.92
CA ARG A 255 -1.27 -11.34 -15.49
C ARG A 255 -2.59 -10.66 -15.10
N MET A 256 -2.76 -9.40 -15.47
CA MET A 256 -3.97 -8.61 -15.29
C MET A 256 -4.61 -8.29 -16.65
N PRO A 257 -5.38 -9.20 -17.26
CA PRO A 257 -5.87 -9.04 -18.64
C PRO A 257 -6.77 -7.81 -18.85
N ARG A 258 -7.41 -7.32 -17.78
CA ARG A 258 -8.30 -6.15 -17.80
C ARG A 258 -7.66 -4.86 -17.27
N LEU A 259 -6.39 -4.90 -16.87
CA LEU A 259 -5.72 -3.71 -16.34
C LEU A 259 -5.74 -2.60 -17.40
N ARG A 260 -6.32 -1.47 -17.00
CA ARG A 260 -6.34 -0.23 -17.79
C ARG A 260 -5.57 0.90 -17.12
N TYR A 261 -5.38 0.81 -15.81
CA TYR A 261 -4.65 1.81 -15.04
C TYR A 261 -3.98 1.19 -13.81
N LEU A 262 -2.69 1.46 -13.65
CA LEU A 262 -1.92 1.19 -12.44
C LEU A 262 -1.15 2.46 -12.11
N GLU A 263 -1.30 2.95 -10.89
CA GLU A 263 -0.52 4.04 -10.34
C GLU A 263 0.06 3.60 -9.01
N PHE A 264 1.35 3.81 -8.85
CA PHE A 264 2.01 3.74 -7.56
C PHE A 264 2.79 5.03 -7.38
N GLY A 265 2.64 5.67 -6.22
CA GLY A 265 3.39 6.85 -5.84
C GLY A 265 3.81 6.80 -4.38
N PHE A 266 5.06 7.18 -4.13
CA PHE A 266 5.50 7.46 -2.77
C PHE A 266 4.93 8.80 -2.29
N ARG A 267 4.87 8.98 -0.97
CA ARG A 267 4.59 10.28 -0.35
C ARG A 267 5.72 11.22 -0.73
N GLY A 268 5.40 12.18 -1.57
CA GLY A 268 6.27 13.29 -1.93
C GLY A 268 6.39 14.33 -0.82
N GLU A 269 7.36 15.21 -0.98
CA GLU A 269 7.35 16.50 -0.29
C GLU A 269 6.61 17.54 -1.16
N THR A 270 6.62 18.82 -0.76
CA THR A 270 5.99 19.86 -1.58
C THR A 270 6.75 20.05 -2.89
N GLY A 271 6.35 19.35 -3.95
CA GLY A 271 6.91 19.44 -5.30
C GLY A 271 7.56 18.13 -5.77
N ASP A 272 8.20 17.41 -4.87
CA ASP A 272 8.88 16.16 -5.20
C ASP A 272 7.91 14.99 -5.31
N TRP A 273 8.05 14.17 -6.34
CA TRP A 273 7.32 12.90 -6.43
C TRP A 273 8.17 11.79 -7.05
N GLU A 274 7.94 10.58 -6.58
CA GLU A 274 8.36 9.34 -7.24
C GLU A 274 7.10 8.54 -7.52
N SER A 275 6.86 8.24 -8.79
CA SER A 275 5.69 7.45 -9.20
C SER A 275 5.95 6.61 -10.42
N LEU A 276 5.29 5.45 -10.47
CA LEU A 276 5.16 4.60 -11.64
C LEU A 276 3.69 4.60 -12.09
N ILE A 277 3.47 4.91 -13.35
CA ILE A 277 2.15 4.95 -13.97
C ILE A 277 2.14 4.05 -15.19
N PHE A 278 1.18 3.14 -15.23
CA PHE A 278 0.84 2.36 -16.41
C PHE A 278 -0.61 2.64 -16.81
N SER A 279 -0.83 2.90 -18.08
CA SER A 279 -2.17 3.03 -18.65
C SER A 279 -2.31 2.20 -19.91
N ARG A 280 -3.51 1.66 -20.15
CA ARG A 280 -3.81 0.87 -21.34
C ARG A 280 -5.19 1.17 -21.87
N ASN A 281 -5.26 1.40 -23.17
CA ASN A 281 -6.52 1.48 -23.88
C ASN A 281 -7.01 0.06 -24.21
N LEU A 282 -8.10 -0.37 -23.58
CA LEU A 282 -8.64 -1.72 -23.79
C LEU A 282 -9.17 -1.97 -25.23
N GLN A 283 -9.47 -0.92 -25.99
CA GLN A 283 -9.97 -1.03 -27.36
C GLN A 283 -8.83 -1.16 -28.38
N THR A 284 -7.83 -0.29 -28.29
CA THR A 284 -6.68 -0.31 -29.22
C THR A 284 -5.59 -1.28 -28.77
N ARG A 285 -5.61 -1.69 -27.50
CA ARG A 285 -4.59 -2.47 -26.78
C ARG A 285 -3.28 -1.71 -26.57
N GLU A 286 -3.17 -0.48 -27.06
CA GLU A 286 -2.05 0.40 -26.82
C GLU A 286 -1.89 0.66 -25.31
N ALA A 287 -0.65 0.72 -24.86
CA ALA A 287 -0.33 1.01 -23.48
C ALA A 287 0.81 2.02 -23.37
N HIS A 288 0.90 2.65 -22.22
CA HIS A 288 1.92 3.63 -21.87
C HIS A 288 2.41 3.32 -20.47
N LEU A 289 3.73 3.30 -20.30
CA LEU A 289 4.41 3.13 -19.02
C LEU A 289 5.31 4.34 -18.80
N GLU A 290 5.24 4.92 -17.62
CA GLU A 290 6.03 6.07 -17.20
C GLU A 290 6.51 5.87 -15.76
N ILE A 291 7.74 6.27 -15.50
CA ILE A 291 8.27 6.52 -14.16
C ILE A 291 8.62 8.01 -14.09
N SER A 292 8.04 8.71 -13.12
CA SER A 292 8.39 10.08 -12.81
C SER A 292 9.21 10.07 -11.53
N THR A 293 10.49 10.42 -11.62
CA THR A 293 11.45 10.44 -10.51
C THR A 293 12.06 11.83 -10.32
N GLU A 294 11.90 12.41 -9.13
CA GLU A 294 12.71 13.55 -8.68
C GLU A 294 13.83 13.14 -7.69
N TRP A 295 13.86 11.87 -7.29
CA TRP A 295 14.80 11.34 -6.28
C TRP A 295 15.98 10.54 -6.86
N GLU A 296 16.39 10.88 -8.09
CA GLU A 296 17.53 10.25 -8.78
C GLU A 296 17.52 8.70 -8.75
N TYR A 297 16.36 8.08 -8.92
CA TYR A 297 16.24 6.62 -8.94
C TYR A 297 17.16 6.00 -10.01
N ASP A 298 17.93 4.98 -9.62
CA ASP A 298 18.77 4.18 -10.52
C ASP A 298 17.99 2.92 -10.95
N LEU A 299 17.55 2.89 -12.21
CA LEU A 299 16.65 1.86 -12.73
C LEU A 299 17.34 0.51 -12.92
N GLY A 300 16.91 -0.51 -12.17
CA GLY A 300 17.39 -1.88 -12.32
C GLY A 300 16.96 -2.58 -13.62
N ASP A 301 17.82 -3.48 -14.13
CA ASP A 301 17.54 -4.29 -15.33
C ASP A 301 16.38 -5.28 -15.13
N GLU A 302 16.12 -5.69 -13.90
CA GLU A 302 14.98 -6.53 -13.53
C GLU A 302 13.64 -5.83 -13.80
N VAL A 303 13.58 -4.50 -13.63
CA VAL A 303 12.37 -3.71 -13.88
C VAL A 303 12.08 -3.73 -15.37
N ILE A 304 13.07 -3.43 -16.20
CA ILE A 304 13.00 -3.52 -17.66
C ILE A 304 12.47 -4.89 -18.11
N THR A 305 13.05 -5.96 -17.57
CA THR A 305 12.68 -7.34 -17.89
C THR A 305 11.25 -7.66 -17.45
N ALA A 306 10.85 -7.22 -16.25
CA ALA A 306 9.53 -7.45 -15.69
C ALA A 306 8.40 -6.74 -16.47
N TRP A 307 8.71 -5.63 -17.13
CA TRP A 307 7.78 -4.93 -18.03
C TRP A 307 7.85 -5.41 -19.48
N GLY A 308 8.65 -6.46 -19.78
CA GLY A 308 8.75 -7.04 -21.12
C GLY A 308 9.37 -6.07 -22.13
N LEU A 309 10.28 -5.22 -21.67
CA LEU A 309 11.03 -4.28 -22.51
C LEU A 309 12.32 -4.93 -23.00
N GLU A 310 12.56 -4.88 -24.31
CA GLU A 310 13.75 -5.43 -24.95
C GLU A 310 14.28 -4.48 -26.04
N GLY A 311 15.58 -4.56 -26.33
CA GLY A 311 16.21 -3.84 -27.44
C GLY A 311 16.00 -2.33 -27.37
N GLU A 312 15.56 -1.74 -28.49
CA GLU A 312 15.38 -0.28 -28.62
C GLU A 312 14.37 0.29 -27.60
N LYS A 313 13.29 -0.44 -27.28
CA LYS A 313 12.29 0.03 -26.28
C LYS A 313 12.88 0.11 -24.87
N ALA A 314 13.81 -0.78 -24.54
CA ALA A 314 14.49 -0.77 -23.26
C ALA A 314 15.46 0.42 -23.14
N GLU A 315 16.16 0.77 -24.23
CA GLU A 315 17.04 1.95 -24.27
C GLU A 315 16.25 3.27 -24.24
N GLU A 316 15.12 3.31 -24.95
CA GLU A 316 14.20 4.45 -24.94
C GLU A 316 13.66 4.69 -23.52
N PHE A 317 13.16 3.65 -22.86
CA PHE A 317 12.63 3.77 -21.49
C PHE A 317 13.70 4.24 -20.49
N ARG A 318 14.94 3.73 -20.58
CA ARG A 318 16.06 4.22 -19.73
C ARG A 318 16.39 5.69 -19.95
N THR A 319 16.16 6.19 -21.16
CA THR A 319 16.51 7.58 -21.53
C THR A 319 15.42 8.56 -21.13
N TYR A 320 14.16 8.19 -21.37
CA TYR A 320 13.01 9.10 -21.25
C TYR A 320 12.11 8.81 -20.05
N TRP A 321 12.34 7.70 -19.35
CA TRP A 321 11.48 7.20 -18.27
C TRP A 321 10.02 6.99 -18.68
N SER A 322 9.78 6.87 -19.98
CA SER A 322 8.46 6.78 -20.58
C SER A 322 8.54 6.00 -21.89
N ILE A 323 7.57 5.13 -22.14
CA ILE A 323 7.53 4.28 -23.34
C ILE A 323 6.08 3.95 -23.74
N GLU A 324 5.85 3.86 -25.04
CA GLU A 324 4.58 3.39 -25.61
C GLU A 324 4.68 1.94 -26.13
N PHE A 325 3.60 1.19 -25.92
CA PHE A 325 3.40 -0.16 -26.43
C PHE A 325 2.27 -0.14 -27.43
N ASP A 326 2.49 -0.70 -28.62
CA ASP A 326 1.43 -0.89 -29.62
C ASP A 326 0.37 -1.89 -29.13
N HIS A 327 0.79 -2.85 -28.31
CA HIS A 327 -0.07 -3.82 -27.65
C HIS A 327 0.51 -4.23 -26.29
N TRP A 328 -0.37 -4.43 -25.31
CA TRP A 328 -0.04 -5.01 -24.01
C TRP A 328 -0.85 -6.30 -23.74
N PRO A 329 -0.22 -7.37 -23.21
CA PRO A 329 1.22 -7.54 -22.96
C PRO A 329 2.04 -7.54 -24.26
N SER A 330 3.32 -7.17 -24.18
CA SER A 330 4.21 -7.02 -25.35
C SER A 330 4.69 -8.34 -25.98
N GLY A 331 4.46 -9.47 -25.30
CA GLY A 331 4.78 -10.81 -25.79
C GLY A 331 3.55 -11.58 -26.25
N ASP A 332 3.73 -12.49 -27.22
CA ASP A 332 2.75 -13.52 -27.56
C ASP A 332 2.56 -14.40 -26.31
N THR A 333 1.52 -14.12 -25.52
CA THR A 333 1.31 -14.79 -24.22
C THR A 333 0.98 -16.27 -24.35
N GLY A 334 0.81 -16.81 -25.58
CA GLY A 334 0.54 -18.22 -25.82
C GLY A 334 -0.78 -18.72 -25.22
N VAL A 335 -1.56 -17.83 -24.60
CA VAL A 335 -2.88 -18.10 -24.06
C VAL A 335 -3.89 -17.65 -25.12
N GLU A 336 -4.29 -18.57 -25.98
CA GLU A 336 -5.43 -18.35 -26.88
C GLU A 336 -6.68 -18.02 -26.03
N GLU A 337 -7.21 -16.80 -26.17
CA GLU A 337 -8.35 -16.26 -25.42
C GLU A 337 -9.70 -16.98 -25.71
N GLU A 338 -9.72 -18.10 -26.46
CA GLU A 338 -10.97 -18.76 -26.87
C GLU A 338 -11.72 -19.51 -25.75
N GLU A 339 -11.11 -19.79 -24.59
CA GLU A 339 -11.78 -20.60 -23.54
C GLU A 339 -12.59 -19.81 -22.49
N ILE A 340 -12.54 -18.47 -22.45
CA ILE A 340 -13.26 -17.69 -21.41
C ILE A 340 -14.72 -17.34 -21.81
N SER A 341 -15.10 -17.54 -23.08
CA SER A 341 -16.43 -17.17 -23.59
C SER A 341 -17.55 -18.21 -23.37
N ALA A 342 -17.24 -19.41 -22.86
CA ALA A 342 -18.21 -20.50 -22.84
C ALA A 342 -18.42 -21.15 -21.46
N ARG A 343 -18.90 -20.38 -20.47
CA ARG A 343 -19.75 -20.97 -19.40
C ARG A 343 -20.94 -20.05 -19.10
N PRO A 344 -22.18 -20.52 -19.31
CA PRO A 344 -23.36 -19.75 -18.94
C PRO A 344 -23.54 -19.73 -17.42
N ILE A 345 -24.12 -18.61 -16.98
CA ILE A 345 -24.47 -18.19 -15.60
C ILE A 345 -25.13 -19.30 -14.79
#